data_AF-A0A3N5GEJ8-F1
#
_entry.id   AF-A0A3N5GEJ8-F1
#
_cell.length_a   1.000
_cell.length_b   1.000
_cell.length_c   1.000
_cell.angle_alpha   90.00
_cell.angle_beta   90.00
_cell.angle_gamma   90.00
#
_symmetry.space_group_name_H-M   'P 1'
#
loop_
_entity.id
_entity.type
_entity.pdbx_description
1 polymer ?
#
loop_
_entity_poly.entity_id
_entity_poly.type
_entity_poly.pdbx_seq_one_letter_code
_entity_poly.pdbx_strand_id
1 'polypeptide(L)'
;TLTSQLSGQAPLVPSVRTSTTDPQSPGHRDIDTRIKESESKLEDLLLRFTEKHPEVLALRATIGDLRARRQQELEALRAGGAGSGSMATSENPVYQDIQQQLSRLAVDMSAARAEVAQRERRIAELQRSIDTAPEVEAQLASLNRDYAVTKVQYESLLAGLQKARISESAEETGVIKFKIIEPPTAKSKPVGPKRVLMLIAVLMASIGGGIALAFALHQLKPVYSSISSITQNLSLPVLGTVSFGGTAVRDARLRADARLYSTASIALIMVFAAALIYRDWTSGLFKLLAG
;
A
#
# COMPACT_ATOMS: atom_id res chain seq x y z
N THR A 1 -32.31 42.60 -38.97
CA THR A 1 -31.14 43.50 -39.10
C THR A 1 -30.20 43.07 -40.23
N LEU A 2 -30.72 42.79 -41.43
CA LEU A 2 -29.93 42.51 -42.64
C LEU A 2 -30.45 43.27 -43.88
N THR A 3 -31.65 43.85 -43.78
CA THR A 3 -32.28 44.71 -44.81
C THR A 3 -31.80 46.16 -44.80
N SER A 4 -30.89 46.55 -43.89
CA SER A 4 -30.34 47.91 -43.79
C SER A 4 -28.88 48.03 -44.28
N GLN A 5 -28.28 46.96 -44.79
CA GLN A 5 -26.88 46.98 -45.27
C GLN A 5 -26.72 46.92 -46.79
N LEU A 6 -27.80 46.95 -47.57
CA LEU A 6 -27.74 46.80 -49.03
C LEU A 6 -28.07 48.08 -49.82
N SER A 7 -28.24 49.24 -49.18
CA SER A 7 -28.62 50.48 -49.87
C SER A 7 -27.46 51.47 -50.09
N GLY A 8 -26.21 51.03 -49.97
CA GLY A 8 -25.05 51.93 -49.94
C GLY A 8 -23.85 51.42 -50.72
N GLN A 9 -24.04 50.96 -51.96
CA GLN A 9 -22.89 50.71 -52.83
C GLN A 9 -23.22 51.10 -54.27
N ALA A 10 -22.80 52.31 -54.63
CA ALA A 10 -22.85 52.81 -56.00
C ALA A 10 -21.97 51.92 -56.91
N PRO A 11 -22.40 51.62 -58.14
CA PRO A 11 -21.58 50.87 -59.08
C PRO A 11 -20.45 51.78 -59.59
N LEU A 12 -19.23 51.48 -59.15
CA LEU A 12 -18.00 52.01 -59.75
C LEU A 12 -17.82 51.29 -61.09
N VAL A 13 -18.39 51.87 -62.15
CA VAL A 13 -18.08 51.51 -63.55
C VAL A 13 -16.61 51.85 -63.82
N PRO A 14 -15.74 50.88 -64.13
CA PRO A 14 -14.41 51.19 -64.59
C PRO A 14 -14.51 51.69 -66.03
N SER A 15 -14.19 52.97 -66.24
CA SER A 15 -14.04 53.56 -67.56
C SER A 15 -12.87 52.89 -68.29
N VAL A 16 -13.18 51.92 -69.15
CA VAL A 16 -12.22 51.35 -70.11
C VAL A 16 -11.80 52.46 -71.06
N ARG A 17 -10.59 53.00 -70.86
CA ARG A 17 -9.91 53.79 -71.87
C ARG A 17 -9.53 52.85 -73.00
N THR A 18 -10.17 52.99 -74.15
CA THR A 18 -9.68 52.43 -75.41
C THR A 18 -8.39 53.16 -75.79
N SER A 19 -7.25 52.64 -75.35
CA SER A 19 -5.96 52.98 -75.96
C SER A 19 -5.93 52.35 -77.35
N THR A 20 -6.19 53.17 -78.37
CA THR A 20 -5.82 52.95 -79.76
C THR A 20 -4.42 52.33 -79.81
N THR A 21 -4.35 51.05 -80.17
CA THR A 21 -3.09 50.36 -80.37
C THR A 21 -3.15 49.65 -81.71
N ASP A 22 -2.30 50.15 -82.62
CA ASP A 22 -1.70 49.56 -83.81
C ASP A 22 -1.91 48.03 -84.02
N PRO A 23 -2.03 47.55 -85.27
CA PRO A 23 -2.24 46.14 -85.56
C PRO A 23 -0.91 45.37 -85.47
N GLN A 24 -0.63 44.84 -84.28
CA GLN A 24 0.35 43.78 -84.05
C GLN A 24 -0.28 42.78 -83.06
N SER A 25 -0.28 41.51 -83.43
CA SER A 25 -1.02 40.39 -82.80
C SER A 25 -0.92 40.34 -81.25
N PRO A 26 -2.02 40.09 -80.52
CA PRO A 26 -2.06 40.14 -79.05
C PRO A 26 -1.13 39.13 -78.35
N GLY A 27 -0.83 37.98 -78.98
CA GLY A 27 0.09 36.98 -78.41
C GLY A 27 1.55 37.45 -78.29
N HIS A 28 2.05 38.20 -79.28
CA HIS A 28 3.43 38.68 -79.29
C HIS A 28 3.70 39.70 -78.18
N ARG A 29 2.72 40.57 -77.91
CA ARG A 29 2.81 41.59 -76.85
C ARG A 29 2.85 40.95 -75.47
N ASP A 30 2.11 39.87 -75.23
CA ASP A 30 2.14 39.14 -73.96
C ASP A 30 3.51 38.50 -73.72
N ILE A 31 4.10 37.82 -74.72
CA ILE A 31 5.45 37.23 -74.60
C ILE A 31 6.52 38.30 -74.32
N ASP A 32 6.46 39.43 -75.03
CA ASP A 32 7.40 40.55 -74.81
C ASP A 32 7.30 41.16 -73.41
N THR A 33 6.09 41.26 -72.86
CA THR A 33 5.91 41.74 -71.46
C THR A 33 6.49 40.76 -70.45
N ARG A 34 6.30 39.45 -70.64
CA ARG A 34 6.80 38.41 -69.74
C ARG A 34 8.32 38.26 -69.81
N ILE A 35 8.93 38.47 -70.99
CA ILE A 35 10.39 38.54 -71.14
C ILE A 35 10.94 39.70 -70.32
N LYS A 36 10.38 40.90 -70.46
CA LYS A 36 10.82 42.09 -69.69
C LYS A 36 10.65 41.91 -68.18
N GLU A 37 9.54 41.35 -67.73
CA GLU A 37 9.30 41.06 -66.31
C GLU A 37 10.29 40.03 -65.76
N SER A 38 10.67 39.04 -66.57
CA SER A 38 11.64 38.02 -66.17
C SER A 38 13.07 38.58 -66.17
N GLU A 39 13.40 39.48 -67.09
CA GLU A 39 14.67 40.21 -67.15
C GLU A 39 14.83 41.14 -65.94
N SER A 40 13.80 41.90 -65.56
CA SER A 40 13.85 42.75 -64.36
C SER A 40 14.04 41.92 -63.08
N LYS A 41 13.34 40.77 -62.97
CA LYS A 41 13.54 39.82 -61.85
C LYS A 41 14.96 39.26 -61.82
N LEU A 42 15.59 39.08 -62.97
CA LEU A 42 16.97 38.60 -63.07
C LEU A 42 17.95 39.67 -62.57
N GLU A 43 17.76 40.92 -62.96
CA GLU A 43 18.56 42.06 -62.48
C GLU A 43 18.46 42.21 -60.96
N ASP A 44 17.24 42.12 -60.41
CA ASP A 44 17.01 42.15 -58.95
C ASP A 44 17.71 40.99 -58.22
N LEU A 45 17.72 39.80 -58.83
CA LEU A 45 18.40 38.62 -58.26
C LEU A 45 19.93 38.77 -58.31
N LEU A 46 20.48 39.35 -59.38
CA LEU A 46 21.92 39.56 -59.54
C LEU A 46 22.50 40.65 -58.61
N LEU A 47 21.66 41.56 -58.11
CA LEU A 47 22.05 42.50 -57.05
C LEU A 47 22.29 41.80 -55.70
N ARG A 48 21.70 40.61 -55.49
CA ARG A 48 21.70 39.89 -54.20
C ARG A 48 22.46 38.57 -54.25
N PHE A 49 22.55 37.95 -55.42
CA PHE A 49 23.11 36.62 -55.62
C PHE A 49 24.15 36.62 -56.74
N THR A 50 25.09 35.67 -56.65
CA THR A 50 26.10 35.47 -57.71
C THR A 50 25.51 34.72 -58.89
N GLU A 51 26.15 34.81 -60.06
CA GLU A 51 25.67 34.21 -61.32
C GLU A 51 25.49 32.68 -61.27
N LYS A 52 26.02 31.99 -60.24
CA LYS A 52 25.94 30.54 -60.06
C LYS A 52 24.77 30.09 -59.19
N HIS A 53 23.93 31.00 -58.69
CA HIS A 53 22.81 30.64 -57.83
C HIS A 53 21.72 29.85 -58.60
N PRO A 54 21.12 28.79 -58.04
CA PRO A 54 20.14 27.95 -58.74
C PRO A 54 18.94 28.72 -59.28
N GLU A 55 18.48 29.75 -58.56
CA GLU A 55 17.36 30.59 -59.00
C GLU A 55 17.71 31.48 -60.20
N VAL A 56 18.96 31.96 -60.28
CA VAL A 56 19.46 32.74 -61.43
C VAL A 56 19.54 31.84 -62.67
N LEU A 57 19.99 30.59 -62.49
CA LEU A 57 20.05 29.60 -63.56
C LEU A 57 18.65 29.21 -64.06
N ALA A 58 17.70 28.97 -63.16
CA ALA A 58 16.31 28.66 -63.51
C ALA A 58 15.63 29.82 -64.26
N LEU A 59 15.87 31.07 -63.83
CA LEU A 59 15.31 32.24 -64.47
C LEU A 59 15.96 32.52 -65.84
N ARG A 60 17.28 32.32 -65.98
CA ARG A 60 17.97 32.39 -67.28
C ARG A 60 17.43 31.34 -68.25
N ALA A 61 17.18 30.11 -67.79
CA ALA A 61 16.55 29.07 -68.62
C ALA A 61 15.14 29.50 -69.07
N THR A 62 14.34 30.05 -68.16
CA THR A 62 12.99 30.56 -68.45
C THR A 62 13.01 31.68 -69.50
N ILE A 63 13.95 32.63 -69.40
CA ILE A 63 14.13 33.70 -70.40
C ILE A 63 14.54 33.12 -71.76
N GLY A 64 15.42 32.10 -71.76
CA GLY A 64 15.82 31.37 -72.96
C GLY A 64 14.62 30.73 -73.69
N ASP A 65 13.76 30.04 -72.93
CA ASP A 65 12.55 29.41 -73.46
C ASP A 65 11.56 30.43 -74.01
N LEU A 66 11.36 31.56 -73.30
CA LEU A 66 10.49 32.64 -73.76
C LEU A 66 11.01 33.30 -75.04
N ARG A 67 12.32 33.52 -75.16
CA ARG A 67 12.95 34.06 -76.38
C ARG A 67 12.86 33.07 -77.54
N ALA A 68 13.04 31.78 -77.30
CA ALA A 68 12.88 30.74 -78.32
C ALA A 68 11.43 30.71 -78.85
N ARG A 69 10.43 30.79 -77.96
CA ARG A 69 9.02 30.89 -78.35
C ARG A 69 8.72 32.17 -79.15
N ARG A 70 9.26 33.31 -78.73
CA ARG A 70 9.16 34.57 -79.48
C ARG A 70 9.72 34.43 -80.89
N GLN A 71 10.87 33.79 -81.03
CA GLN A 71 11.53 33.59 -82.31
C GLN A 71 10.73 32.63 -83.20
N GLN A 72 10.17 31.55 -82.64
CA GLN A 72 9.26 30.65 -83.36
C GLN A 72 8.00 31.38 -83.85
N GLU A 73 7.41 32.27 -83.05
CA GLU A 73 6.28 33.10 -83.51
C GLU A 73 6.70 34.07 -84.62
N LEU A 74 7.85 34.73 -84.49
CA LEU A 74 8.39 35.64 -85.52
C LEU A 74 8.73 34.92 -86.83
N GLU A 75 9.25 33.70 -86.75
CA GLU A 75 9.53 32.83 -87.89
C GLU A 75 8.23 32.29 -88.49
N ALA A 76 7.22 31.95 -87.68
CA ALA A 76 5.88 31.60 -88.16
C ALA A 76 5.17 32.80 -88.83
N LEU A 77 5.38 34.03 -88.34
CA LEU A 77 4.90 35.27 -88.94
C LEU A 77 5.63 35.59 -90.26
N ARG A 78 6.94 35.30 -90.36
CA ARG A 78 7.73 35.47 -91.59
C ARG A 78 7.45 34.38 -92.64
N ALA A 79 7.24 33.14 -92.21
CA ALA A 79 6.84 32.03 -93.07
C ALA A 79 5.36 32.12 -93.48
N GLY A 80 4.53 32.79 -92.68
CA GLY A 80 3.10 33.03 -92.89
C GLY A 80 2.75 34.28 -93.71
N GLY A 81 3.65 34.74 -94.60
CA GLY A 81 3.38 35.84 -95.55
C GLY A 81 2.28 35.55 -96.59
N ALA A 82 1.74 34.34 -96.63
CA ALA A 82 0.53 34.02 -97.37
C ALA A 82 -0.17 32.85 -96.67
N GLY A 83 -1.30 33.12 -96.01
CA GLY A 83 -2.18 32.08 -95.49
C GLY A 83 -1.90 31.67 -94.05
N SER A 84 -2.38 32.47 -93.11
CA SER A 84 -3.03 31.91 -91.93
C SER A 84 -4.02 32.95 -91.43
N GLY A 85 -5.17 32.98 -92.10
CA GLY A 85 -6.36 33.54 -91.50
C GLY A 85 -6.54 32.82 -90.17
N SER A 86 -6.40 33.59 -89.10
CA SER A 86 -7.04 33.34 -87.82
C SER A 86 -8.32 32.57 -88.11
N MET A 87 -8.36 31.33 -87.65
CA MET A 87 -9.50 30.45 -87.76
C MET A 87 -10.61 31.10 -86.93
N ALA A 88 -11.26 32.10 -87.55
CA ALA A 88 -12.56 32.60 -87.18
C ALA A 88 -13.46 31.39 -87.31
N THR A 89 -13.61 30.70 -86.18
CA THR A 89 -14.59 29.66 -85.98
C THR A 89 -15.92 30.25 -86.39
N SER A 90 -16.37 29.85 -87.58
CA SER A 90 -17.66 30.19 -88.13
C SER A 90 -18.72 29.86 -87.08
N GLU A 91 -19.47 30.88 -86.68
CA GLU A 91 -20.59 30.82 -85.74
C GLU A 91 -21.66 29.86 -86.25
N ASN A 92 -21.50 28.55 -86.01
CA ASN A 92 -22.60 27.59 -86.13
C ASN A 92 -23.28 27.46 -84.76
N PRO A 93 -24.51 28.00 -84.58
CA PRO A 93 -25.19 28.04 -83.28
C PRO A 93 -25.43 26.64 -82.68
N VAL A 94 -25.51 25.60 -83.51
CA VAL A 94 -25.66 24.21 -83.04
C VAL A 94 -24.39 23.72 -82.34
N TYR A 95 -23.21 24.13 -82.81
CA TYR A 95 -21.93 23.73 -82.20
C TYR A 95 -21.73 24.42 -80.84
N GLN A 96 -22.15 25.69 -80.73
CA GLN A 96 -22.12 26.42 -79.46
C GLN A 96 -23.05 25.80 -78.41
N ASP A 97 -24.25 25.34 -78.80
CA ASP A 97 -25.16 24.64 -77.88
C ASP A 97 -24.58 23.31 -77.40
N ILE A 98 -24.02 22.49 -78.30
CA ILE A 98 -23.36 21.22 -77.92
C ILE A 98 -22.17 21.48 -76.99
N GLN A 99 -21.35 22.49 -77.26
CA GLN A 99 -20.22 22.84 -76.41
C GLN A 99 -20.67 23.35 -75.02
N GLN A 100 -21.78 24.09 -74.95
CA GLN A 100 -22.40 24.50 -73.69
C GLN A 100 -22.96 23.30 -72.92
N GLN A 101 -23.64 22.36 -73.58
CA GLN A 101 -24.14 21.13 -72.96
C GLN A 101 -23.01 20.26 -72.43
N LEU A 102 -21.93 20.09 -73.19
CA LEU A 102 -20.73 19.35 -72.75
C LEU A 102 -20.12 20.02 -71.51
N SER A 103 -20.01 21.35 -71.52
CA SER A 103 -19.48 22.10 -70.37
C SER A 103 -20.36 21.95 -69.14
N ARG A 104 -21.69 21.98 -69.29
CA ARG A 104 -22.65 21.72 -68.19
C ARG A 104 -22.51 20.30 -67.64
N LEU A 105 -22.51 19.27 -68.50
CA LEU A 105 -22.30 17.89 -68.06
C LEU A 105 -20.93 17.67 -67.40
N ALA A 106 -19.88 18.34 -67.86
CA ALA A 106 -18.55 18.28 -67.24
C ALA A 106 -18.57 18.88 -65.82
N VAL A 107 -19.25 20.03 -65.64
CA VAL A 107 -19.47 20.64 -64.32
C VAL A 107 -20.28 19.71 -63.43
N ASP A 108 -21.40 19.17 -63.91
CA ASP A 108 -22.26 18.25 -63.13
C ASP A 108 -21.51 16.98 -62.73
N MET A 109 -20.70 16.41 -63.64
CA MET A 109 -19.85 15.26 -63.35
C MET A 109 -18.78 15.60 -62.30
N SER A 110 -18.18 16.80 -62.38
CA SER A 110 -17.23 17.25 -61.37
C SER A 110 -17.88 17.44 -59.99
N ALA A 111 -19.11 17.99 -59.97
CA ALA A 111 -19.87 18.20 -58.75
C ALA A 111 -20.28 16.87 -58.10
N ALA A 112 -20.78 15.92 -58.90
CA ALA A 112 -21.11 14.57 -58.44
C ALA A 112 -19.88 13.82 -57.92
N ARG A 113 -18.72 13.95 -58.58
CA ARG A 113 -17.45 13.37 -58.08
C ARG A 113 -17.01 14.01 -56.76
N ALA A 114 -17.17 15.32 -56.62
CA ALA A 114 -16.87 16.01 -55.37
C ALA A 114 -17.80 15.56 -54.24
N GLU A 115 -19.11 15.38 -54.51
CA GLU A 115 -20.05 14.83 -53.55
C GLU A 115 -19.69 13.40 -53.12
N VAL A 116 -19.34 12.53 -54.07
CA VAL A 116 -18.91 11.16 -53.75
C VAL A 116 -17.67 11.19 -52.85
N ALA A 117 -16.64 11.96 -53.22
CA ALA A 117 -15.43 12.08 -52.41
C ALA A 117 -15.73 12.65 -51.00
N GLN A 118 -16.66 13.60 -50.87
CA GLN A 118 -17.08 14.12 -49.57
C GLN A 118 -17.81 13.05 -48.74
N ARG A 119 -18.70 12.26 -49.35
CA ARG A 119 -19.41 11.18 -48.67
C ARG A 119 -18.46 10.07 -48.24
N GLU A 120 -17.51 9.68 -49.08
CA GLU A 120 -16.47 8.69 -48.74
C GLU A 120 -15.62 9.17 -47.55
N ARG A 121 -15.22 10.44 -47.53
CA ARG A 121 -14.53 11.03 -46.38
C ARG A 121 -15.38 10.98 -45.11
N ARG A 122 -16.67 11.27 -45.21
CA ARG A 122 -17.60 11.21 -44.08
C ARG A 122 -17.79 9.78 -43.56
N ILE A 123 -17.86 8.81 -44.47
CA ILE A 123 -17.92 7.38 -44.12
C ILE A 123 -16.64 6.96 -43.41
N ALA A 124 -15.46 7.35 -43.91
CA ALA A 124 -14.19 7.03 -43.28
C ALA A 124 -14.06 7.66 -41.88
N GLU A 125 -14.53 8.89 -41.69
CA GLU A 125 -14.59 9.55 -40.38
C GLU A 125 -15.52 8.81 -39.41
N LEU A 126 -16.72 8.43 -39.87
CA LEU A 126 -17.68 7.66 -39.08
C LEU A 126 -17.14 6.28 -38.72
N GLN A 127 -16.50 5.57 -39.65
CA GLN A 127 -15.87 4.28 -39.40
C GLN A 127 -14.80 4.41 -38.32
N ARG A 128 -13.92 5.41 -38.40
CA ARG A 128 -12.93 5.68 -37.35
C ARG A 128 -13.58 5.95 -35.99
N SER A 129 -14.68 6.70 -35.96
CA SER A 129 -15.41 6.96 -34.71
C SER A 129 -16.06 5.71 -34.11
N ILE A 130 -16.50 4.78 -34.96
CA ILE A 130 -17.06 3.49 -34.54
C ILE A 130 -15.93 2.60 -34.01
N ASP A 131 -14.77 2.60 -34.66
CA ASP A 131 -13.62 1.78 -34.24
C ASP A 131 -13.04 2.26 -32.90
N THR A 132 -13.08 3.56 -32.60
CA THR A 132 -12.60 4.11 -31.33
C THR A 132 -13.61 4.04 -30.19
N ALA A 133 -14.91 3.92 -30.48
CA ALA A 133 -15.95 3.90 -29.45
C ALA A 133 -15.81 2.73 -28.44
N PRO A 134 -15.53 1.48 -28.85
CA PRO A 134 -15.30 0.37 -27.92
C PRO A 134 -14.10 0.58 -27.00
N GLU A 135 -13.03 1.21 -27.51
CA GLU A 135 -11.85 1.51 -26.71
C GLU A 135 -12.16 2.52 -25.61
N VAL A 136 -12.88 3.59 -25.97
CA VAL A 136 -13.33 4.61 -25.01
C VAL A 136 -14.28 4.00 -23.98
N GLU A 137 -15.21 3.14 -24.40
CA GLU A 137 -16.14 2.45 -23.50
C GLU A 137 -15.39 1.51 -22.53
N ALA A 138 -14.41 0.75 -23.03
CA ALA A 138 -13.57 -0.12 -22.21
C ALA A 138 -12.75 0.69 -21.19
N GLN A 139 -12.17 1.83 -21.59
CA GLN A 139 -11.44 2.72 -20.68
C GLN A 139 -12.37 3.30 -19.60
N LEU A 140 -13.57 3.74 -19.96
CA LEU A 140 -14.55 4.26 -19.02
C LEU A 140 -15.02 3.17 -18.05
N ALA A 141 -15.26 1.95 -18.53
CA ALA A 141 -15.61 0.81 -17.70
C ALA A 141 -14.49 0.46 -16.71
N SER A 142 -13.23 0.46 -17.16
CA SER A 142 -12.07 0.25 -16.29
C SER A 142 -11.99 1.34 -15.22
N LEU A 143 -12.12 2.62 -15.61
CA LEU A 143 -12.03 3.74 -14.68
C LEU A 143 -13.15 3.70 -13.63
N ASN A 144 -14.37 3.36 -14.02
CA ASN A 144 -15.48 3.19 -13.09
C ASN A 144 -15.25 2.03 -12.13
N ARG A 145 -14.73 0.89 -12.62
CA ARG A 145 -14.39 -0.25 -11.76
C ARG A 145 -13.32 0.13 -10.75
N ASP A 146 -12.25 0.77 -11.20
CA ASP A 146 -11.13 1.15 -10.36
C ASP A 146 -11.56 2.21 -9.33
N TYR A 147 -12.39 3.19 -9.74
CA TYR A 147 -13.01 4.15 -8.82
C TYR A 147 -13.87 3.45 -7.76
N ALA A 148 -14.71 2.48 -8.14
CA ALA A 148 -15.54 1.73 -7.20
C ALA A 148 -14.69 0.96 -6.18
N VAL A 149 -13.59 0.31 -6.63
CA VAL A 149 -12.65 -0.39 -5.75
C VAL A 149 -11.98 0.59 -4.78
N THR A 150 -11.45 1.71 -5.28
CA THR A 150 -10.81 2.73 -4.44
C THR A 150 -11.79 3.34 -3.44
N LYS A 151 -13.04 3.58 -3.83
CA LYS A 151 -14.10 4.07 -2.94
C LYS A 151 -14.36 3.09 -1.80
N VAL A 152 -14.55 1.80 -2.10
CA VAL A 152 -14.77 0.77 -1.08
C VAL A 152 -13.56 0.65 -0.14
N GLN A 153 -12.34 0.68 -0.67
CA GLN A 153 -11.12 0.67 0.15
C GLN A 153 -11.07 1.89 1.08
N TYR A 154 -11.32 3.09 0.55
CA TYR A 154 -11.37 4.31 1.34
C TYR A 154 -12.42 4.24 2.45
N GLU A 155 -13.64 3.81 2.14
CA GLU A 155 -14.72 3.63 3.12
C GLU A 155 -14.33 2.62 4.20
N SER A 156 -13.66 1.52 3.82
CA SER A 156 -13.16 0.53 4.78
C SER A 156 -12.08 1.09 5.71
N LEU A 157 -11.15 1.89 5.19
CA LEU A 157 -10.09 2.55 5.96
C LEU A 157 -10.68 3.61 6.89
N LEU A 158 -11.65 4.38 6.41
CA LEU A 158 -12.36 5.37 7.22
C LEU A 158 -13.13 4.70 8.36
N ALA A 159 -13.85 3.62 8.08
CA ALA A 159 -14.54 2.83 9.09
C ALA A 159 -13.57 2.23 10.11
N GLY A 160 -12.41 1.74 9.65
CA GLY A 160 -11.32 1.26 10.50
C GLY A 160 -10.78 2.36 11.43
N LEU A 161 -10.52 3.55 10.89
CA LEU A 161 -10.06 4.72 11.65
C LEU A 161 -11.09 5.17 12.69
N GLN A 162 -12.36 5.21 12.33
CA GLN A 162 -13.44 5.55 13.27
C GLN A 162 -13.52 4.52 14.41
N LYS A 163 -13.44 3.21 14.09
CA LYS A 163 -13.41 2.15 15.11
C LYS A 163 -12.20 2.28 16.03
N ALA A 164 -11.02 2.56 15.49
CA ALA A 164 -9.81 2.76 16.28
C ALA A 164 -9.94 3.95 17.23
N ARG A 165 -10.44 5.10 16.75
CA ARG A 165 -10.72 6.26 17.60
C ARG A 165 -11.75 5.98 18.70
N ILE A 166 -12.82 5.25 18.39
CA ILE A 166 -13.80 4.84 19.40
C ILE A 166 -13.14 3.93 20.44
N SER A 167 -12.32 2.97 20.01
CA SER A 167 -11.57 2.09 20.92
C SER A 167 -10.61 2.87 21.82
N GLU A 168 -9.85 3.81 21.24
CA GLU A 168 -8.93 4.70 21.97
C GLU A 168 -9.69 5.52 23.01
N SER A 169 -10.79 6.19 22.62
CA SER A 169 -11.63 6.93 23.57
C SER A 169 -12.26 6.05 24.65
N ALA A 170 -12.64 4.80 24.33
CA ALA A 170 -13.19 3.86 25.29
C ALA A 170 -12.13 3.37 26.30
N GLU A 171 -10.88 3.24 25.86
CA GLU A 171 -9.73 2.90 26.69
C GLU A 171 -9.34 4.07 27.60
N GLU A 172 -9.34 5.31 27.09
CA GLU A 172 -9.17 6.54 27.89
C GLU A 172 -10.28 6.72 28.94
N THR A 173 -11.53 6.33 28.62
CA THR A 173 -12.67 6.42 29.56
C THR A 173 -12.61 5.31 30.64
N GLY A 174 -11.62 4.41 30.60
CA GLY A 174 -11.24 3.59 31.76
C GLY A 174 -12.27 2.51 32.16
N VAL A 175 -13.13 2.05 31.26
CA VAL A 175 -14.06 0.95 31.59
C VAL A 175 -13.42 -0.39 31.28
N ILE A 176 -12.34 -0.73 31.99
CA ILE A 176 -11.81 -2.09 32.01
C ILE A 176 -12.84 -2.97 32.73
N LYS A 177 -13.82 -3.49 32.00
CA LYS A 177 -14.77 -4.49 32.50
C LYS A 177 -14.03 -5.81 32.66
N PHE A 178 -13.34 -5.98 33.79
CA PHE A 178 -12.88 -7.29 34.23
C PHE A 178 -14.12 -8.18 34.47
N LYS A 179 -14.47 -8.99 33.46
CA LYS A 179 -15.47 -10.04 33.63
C LYS A 179 -14.78 -11.19 34.37
N ILE A 180 -14.97 -11.24 35.68
CA ILE A 180 -14.50 -12.35 36.51
C ILE A 180 -15.33 -13.57 36.12
N ILE A 181 -14.78 -14.43 35.26
CA ILE A 181 -15.44 -15.66 34.78
C ILE A 181 -15.52 -16.67 35.93
N GLU A 182 -14.48 -16.72 36.76
CA GLU A 182 -14.42 -17.58 37.93
C GLU A 182 -13.64 -16.87 39.05
N PRO A 183 -14.28 -16.49 40.16
CA PRO A 183 -13.58 -15.86 41.26
C PRO A 183 -12.58 -16.85 41.89
N PRO A 184 -11.41 -16.39 42.36
CA PRO A 184 -10.40 -17.26 42.95
C PRO A 184 -10.97 -17.91 44.21
N THR A 185 -11.28 -19.21 44.14
CA THR A 185 -11.69 -19.98 45.31
C THR A 185 -10.44 -20.34 46.12
N ALA A 186 -10.28 -19.71 47.29
CA ALA A 186 -9.28 -20.15 48.25
C ALA A 186 -9.62 -21.57 48.71
N LYS A 187 -8.71 -22.53 48.50
CA LYS A 187 -8.90 -23.91 48.98
C LYS A 187 -8.97 -23.87 50.51
N SER A 188 -10.11 -24.23 51.11
CA SER A 188 -10.31 -24.25 52.58
C SER A 188 -9.43 -25.25 53.33
N LYS A 189 -8.63 -26.06 52.63
CA LYS A 189 -7.74 -27.06 53.25
C LYS A 189 -6.30 -26.55 53.19
N PRO A 190 -5.62 -26.38 54.34
CA PRO A 190 -4.23 -25.92 54.35
C PRO A 190 -3.33 -26.94 53.64
N VAL A 191 -2.51 -26.46 52.72
CA VAL A 191 -1.56 -27.26 51.91
C VAL A 191 -0.24 -27.51 52.66
N GLY A 192 -0.11 -27.01 53.88
CA GLY A 192 1.07 -27.19 54.73
C GLY A 192 1.24 -28.61 55.26
N PRO A 193 2.45 -28.97 55.77
CA PRO A 193 2.75 -30.31 56.25
C PRO A 193 1.77 -30.75 57.35
N LYS A 194 1.47 -32.06 57.39
CA LYS A 194 0.51 -32.65 58.34
C LYS A 194 1.01 -32.44 59.78
N ARG A 195 0.53 -31.36 60.43
CA ARG A 195 0.98 -30.92 61.77
C ARG A 195 0.91 -32.01 62.83
N VAL A 196 -0.08 -32.91 62.76
CA VAL A 196 -0.22 -34.07 63.67
C VAL A 196 0.97 -35.03 63.54
N LEU A 197 1.43 -35.27 62.31
CA LEU A 197 2.58 -36.13 62.05
C LEU A 197 3.86 -35.53 62.64
N MET A 198 4.03 -34.20 62.58
CA MET A 198 5.18 -33.54 63.21
C MET A 198 5.13 -33.60 64.73
N LEU A 199 3.97 -33.41 65.35
CA LEU A 199 3.84 -33.51 66.82
C LEU A 199 4.17 -34.92 67.32
N ILE A 200 3.70 -35.96 66.62
CA ILE A 200 4.04 -37.35 66.93
C ILE A 200 5.54 -37.61 66.72
N ALA A 201 6.13 -37.08 65.65
CA ALA A 201 7.56 -37.22 65.38
C ALA A 201 8.42 -36.57 66.47
N VAL A 202 8.05 -35.36 66.93
CA VAL A 202 8.74 -34.67 68.02
C VAL A 202 8.60 -35.46 69.33
N LEU A 203 7.42 -35.97 69.64
CA LEU A 203 7.20 -36.80 70.83
C LEU A 203 8.11 -38.04 70.83
N MET A 204 8.15 -38.77 69.70
CA MET A 204 9.01 -39.94 69.54
C MET A 204 10.49 -39.58 69.61
N ALA A 205 10.89 -38.46 69.02
CA ALA A 205 12.27 -37.97 69.08
C ALA A 205 12.69 -37.57 70.51
N SER A 206 11.80 -36.94 71.29
CA SER A 206 12.08 -36.59 72.69
C SER A 206 12.20 -37.82 73.58
N ILE A 207 11.33 -38.83 73.42
CA ILE A 207 11.43 -40.09 74.15
C ILE A 207 12.73 -40.81 73.77
N GLY A 208 13.01 -40.95 72.48
CA GLY A 208 14.25 -41.57 71.98
C GLY A 208 15.50 -40.84 72.47
N GLY A 209 15.50 -39.50 72.43
CA GLY A 209 16.58 -38.67 72.93
C GLY A 209 16.79 -38.82 74.44
N GLY A 210 15.71 -38.91 75.23
CA GLY A 210 15.78 -39.15 76.67
C GLY A 210 16.40 -40.51 77.00
N ILE A 211 16.00 -41.57 76.28
CA ILE A 211 16.56 -42.92 76.44
C ILE A 211 18.04 -42.95 76.04
N ALA A 212 18.39 -42.35 74.90
CA ALA A 212 19.76 -42.28 74.42
C ALA A 212 20.66 -41.50 75.39
N LEU A 213 20.17 -40.39 75.94
CA LEU A 213 20.90 -39.61 76.93
C LEU A 213 21.07 -40.38 78.25
N ALA A 214 20.02 -41.07 78.71
CA ALA A 214 20.09 -41.91 79.90
C ALA A 214 21.10 -43.05 79.72
N PHE A 215 21.11 -43.69 78.55
CA PHE A 215 22.07 -44.73 78.20
C PHE A 215 23.51 -44.19 78.15
N ALA A 216 23.72 -43.04 77.52
CA ALA A 216 25.04 -42.38 77.48
C ALA A 216 25.54 -42.04 78.90
N LEU A 217 24.68 -41.46 79.74
CA LEU A 217 25.00 -41.14 81.14
C LEU A 217 25.30 -42.40 81.97
N HIS A 218 24.59 -43.50 81.71
CA HIS A 218 24.87 -44.78 82.35
C HIS A 218 26.25 -45.33 81.95
N GLN A 219 26.60 -45.23 80.66
CA GLN A 219 27.90 -45.67 80.16
C GLN A 219 29.07 -44.83 80.74
N LEU A 220 28.85 -43.53 80.96
CA LEU A 220 29.83 -42.59 81.54
C LEU A 220 30.03 -42.78 83.06
N LYS A 221 29.10 -43.44 83.75
CA LYS A 221 29.20 -43.77 85.19
C LYS A 221 29.09 -45.28 85.39
N PRO A 222 30.17 -46.05 85.19
CA PRO A 222 30.16 -47.47 85.50
C PRO A 222 29.93 -47.67 87.01
N VAL A 223 28.73 -48.11 87.37
CA VAL A 223 28.39 -48.53 88.73
C VAL A 223 28.57 -50.04 88.79
N TYR A 224 29.64 -50.52 89.42
CA TYR A 224 29.81 -51.94 89.70
C TYR A 224 28.75 -52.37 90.72
N SER A 225 27.65 -52.95 90.24
CA SER A 225 26.50 -53.31 91.06
C SER A 225 26.54 -54.75 91.60
N SER A 226 27.51 -55.57 91.16
CA SER A 226 27.65 -56.96 91.59
C SER A 226 29.09 -57.29 91.97
N ILE A 227 29.24 -58.02 93.08
CA ILE A 227 30.52 -58.54 93.61
C ILE A 227 31.23 -59.42 92.56
N SER A 228 30.46 -60.14 91.74
CA SER A 228 30.98 -60.97 90.65
C SER A 228 31.67 -60.17 89.54
N SER A 229 31.28 -58.91 89.32
CA SER A 229 31.90 -58.04 88.31
C SER A 229 33.25 -57.46 88.77
N ILE A 230 33.50 -57.43 90.08
CA ILE A 230 34.75 -56.95 90.67
C ILE A 230 35.81 -58.05 90.64
N THR A 231 35.45 -59.30 90.96
CA THR A 231 36.40 -60.44 90.92
C THR A 231 36.88 -60.75 89.51
N GLN A 232 36.03 -60.58 88.50
CA GLN A 232 36.34 -60.92 87.10
C GLN A 232 37.31 -59.93 86.43
N ASN A 233 37.28 -58.65 86.83
CA ASN A 233 38.15 -57.62 86.25
C ASN A 233 39.40 -57.31 87.08
N LEU A 234 39.37 -57.53 88.40
CA LEU A 234 40.45 -57.09 89.29
C LEU A 234 41.34 -58.22 89.84
N SER A 235 41.01 -59.51 89.64
CA SER A 235 41.84 -60.66 90.06
C SER A 235 42.28 -60.67 91.55
N LEU A 236 41.58 -59.93 92.42
CA LEU A 236 41.80 -59.93 93.87
C LEU A 236 40.68 -60.71 94.58
N PRO A 237 41.01 -61.56 95.57
CA PRO A 237 40.01 -62.29 96.36
C PRO A 237 39.22 -61.34 97.27
N VAL A 238 37.89 -61.46 97.24
CA VAL A 238 36.98 -60.65 98.08
C VAL A 238 36.96 -61.24 99.50
N LEU A 239 37.54 -60.51 100.46
CA LEU A 239 37.71 -60.95 101.85
C LEU A 239 36.43 -60.88 102.71
N GLY A 240 35.35 -60.31 102.19
CA GLY A 240 34.06 -60.22 102.86
C GLY A 240 33.16 -59.16 102.25
N THR A 241 31.85 -59.32 102.37
CA THR A 241 30.85 -58.38 101.88
C THR A 241 30.13 -57.76 103.06
N VAL A 242 30.24 -56.45 103.25
CA VAL A 242 29.41 -55.75 104.23
C VAL A 242 28.07 -55.47 103.57
N SER A 243 27.04 -56.23 103.98
CA SER A 243 25.68 -55.95 103.57
C SER A 243 25.26 -54.61 104.16
N PHE A 244 25.14 -53.60 103.30
CA PHE A 244 24.65 -52.29 103.70
C PHE A 244 23.13 -52.40 103.93
N GLY A 245 22.71 -52.57 105.19
CA GLY A 245 21.30 -52.48 105.58
C GLY A 245 20.76 -51.11 105.20
N GLY A 246 19.68 -51.08 104.41
CA GLY A 246 19.13 -49.86 103.81
C GLY A 246 19.03 -48.71 104.80
N THR A 247 19.78 -47.64 104.57
CA THR A 247 19.60 -46.41 105.33
C THR A 247 18.31 -45.76 104.87
N ALA A 248 17.45 -45.31 105.81
CA ALA A 248 16.21 -44.59 105.49
C ALA A 248 16.44 -43.40 104.53
N VAL A 249 17.66 -42.85 104.53
CA VAL A 249 18.12 -41.79 103.62
C VAL A 249 18.22 -42.25 102.15
N ARG A 250 18.61 -43.50 101.87
CA ARG A 250 18.74 -44.04 100.49
C ARG A 250 17.37 -44.37 99.90
N ASP A 251 16.48 -44.97 100.69
CA ASP A 251 15.10 -45.26 100.27
C ASP A 251 14.30 -43.96 100.05
N ALA A 252 14.55 -42.93 100.87
CA ALA A 252 13.98 -41.60 100.66
C ALA A 252 14.44 -40.95 99.35
N ARG A 253 15.70 -41.13 98.94
CA ARG A 253 16.24 -40.65 97.65
C ARG A 253 15.65 -41.40 96.46
N LEU A 254 15.56 -42.73 96.52
CA LEU A 254 14.93 -43.51 95.44
C LEU A 254 13.45 -43.14 95.25
N ARG A 255 12.72 -42.90 96.34
CA ARG A 255 11.33 -42.39 96.30
C ARG A 255 11.25 -40.95 95.81
N ALA A 256 12.27 -40.12 96.05
CA ALA A 256 12.33 -38.75 95.54
C ALA A 256 12.61 -38.74 94.03
N ASP A 257 13.58 -39.54 93.56
CA ASP A 257 13.91 -39.70 92.15
C ASP A 257 12.74 -40.31 91.38
N ALA A 258 12.10 -41.36 91.91
CA ALA A 258 10.89 -41.94 91.30
C ALA A 258 9.75 -40.93 91.19
N ARG A 259 9.54 -40.09 92.23
CA ARG A 259 8.57 -38.99 92.17
C ARG A 259 8.96 -37.97 91.10
N LEU A 260 10.23 -37.57 91.02
CA LEU A 260 10.72 -36.65 90.00
C LEU A 260 10.49 -37.19 88.58
N TYR A 261 10.86 -38.45 88.31
CA TYR A 261 10.62 -39.09 87.01
C TYR A 261 9.12 -39.18 86.69
N SER A 262 8.29 -39.58 87.66
CA SER A 262 6.84 -39.63 87.44
C SER A 262 6.25 -38.25 87.14
N THR A 263 6.70 -37.19 87.83
CA THR A 263 6.27 -35.81 87.55
C THR A 263 6.75 -35.32 86.19
N ALA A 264 7.96 -35.69 85.76
CA ALA A 264 8.50 -35.35 84.45
C ALA A 264 7.73 -36.05 83.31
N SER A 265 7.38 -37.33 83.47
CA SER A 265 6.56 -38.05 82.50
C SER A 265 5.14 -37.48 82.40
N ILE A 266 4.53 -37.12 83.53
CA ILE A 266 3.22 -36.46 83.55
C ILE A 266 3.29 -35.08 82.88
N ALA A 267 4.34 -34.29 83.16
CA ALA A 267 4.54 -32.98 82.54
C ALA A 267 4.69 -33.08 81.01
N LEU A 268 5.41 -34.09 80.51
CA LEU A 268 5.56 -34.33 79.07
C LEU A 268 4.21 -34.61 78.39
N ILE A 269 3.38 -35.47 79.00
CA ILE A 269 2.03 -35.77 78.50
C ILE A 269 1.13 -34.53 78.54
N MET A 270 1.22 -33.74 79.61
CA MET A 270 0.47 -32.48 79.76
C MET A 270 0.86 -31.45 78.70
N VAL A 271 2.15 -31.30 78.38
CA VAL A 271 2.61 -30.40 77.31
C VAL A 271 2.10 -30.87 75.94
N PHE A 272 2.10 -32.18 75.69
CA PHE A 272 1.55 -32.75 74.46
C PHE A 272 0.04 -32.50 74.35
N ALA A 273 -0.72 -32.71 75.42
CA ALA A 273 -2.15 -32.43 75.47
C ALA A 273 -2.45 -30.93 75.28
N ALA A 274 -1.67 -30.04 75.91
CA ALA A 274 -1.78 -28.60 75.74
C ALA A 274 -1.51 -28.16 74.29
N ALA A 275 -0.54 -28.78 73.61
CA ALA A 275 -0.26 -28.52 72.20
C ALA A 275 -1.43 -28.95 71.27
N LEU A 276 -2.13 -30.04 71.61
CA LEU A 276 -3.34 -30.45 70.88
C LEU A 276 -4.52 -29.51 71.11
N ILE A 277 -4.72 -29.05 72.35
CA ILE A 277 -5.78 -28.08 72.69
C ILE A 277 -5.50 -26.73 72.00
N TYR A 278 -4.26 -26.26 72.02
CA TYR A 278 -3.86 -25.04 71.33
C TYR A 278 -4.12 -25.13 69.81
N ARG A 279 -3.88 -26.30 69.21
CA ARG A 279 -4.22 -26.57 67.80
C ARG A 279 -5.73 -26.46 67.57
N ASP A 280 -6.56 -27.10 68.40
CA ASP A 280 -8.01 -27.07 68.22
C ASP A 280 -8.56 -25.65 68.41
N TRP A 281 -8.07 -24.92 69.41
CA TRP A 281 -8.43 -23.53 69.66
C TRP A 281 -8.03 -22.59 68.50
N THR A 282 -6.79 -22.67 68.01
CA THR A 282 -6.36 -21.87 66.86
C THR A 282 -7.12 -22.22 65.57
N SER A 283 -7.46 -23.49 65.36
CA SER A 283 -8.27 -23.90 64.22
C SER A 283 -9.73 -23.46 64.32
N GLY A 284 -10.30 -23.40 65.53
CA GLY A 284 -11.66 -22.92 65.78
C GLY A 284 -11.77 -21.40 65.65
N LEU A 285 -10.80 -20.66 66.16
CA LEU A 285 -10.75 -19.21 66.08
C LEU A 285 -10.58 -18.73 64.62
N PHE A 286 -9.79 -19.46 63.81
CA PHE A 286 -9.65 -19.16 62.39
C PHE A 286 -10.93 -19.46 61.59
N LYS A 287 -11.72 -20.47 61.99
CA LYS A 287 -13.02 -20.76 61.36
C LYS A 287 -14.08 -19.71 61.68
N LEU A 288 -14.02 -19.08 62.85
CA LEU A 288 -14.94 -17.99 63.26
C LEU A 288 -14.61 -16.65 62.59
N LEU A 289 -13.37 -16.44 62.15
CA LEU A 289 -12.91 -15.20 61.52
C LEU A 289 -12.92 -15.28 59.98
N ALA A 290 -13.01 -16.49 59.42
CA ALA A 290 -13.00 -16.76 57.98
C ALA A 290 -14.36 -17.24 57.42
N GLY A 291 -15.41 -17.24 58.23
CA GLY A 291 -16.81 -17.42 57.80
C GLY A 291 -17.55 -16.10 57.87
#